data_AF-A0A538QYM0-F1
#
_entry.id   AF-A0A538QYM0-F1
#
_cell.length_a   1.000
_cell.length_b   1.000
_cell.length_c   1.000
_cell.angle_alpha   90.00
_cell.angle_beta   90.00
_cell.angle_gamma   90.00
#
_symmetry.space_group_name_H-M   'P 1'
#
loop_
_entity.id
_entity.type
_entity.pdbx_description
1 polymer ?
#
loop_
_entity_poly.entity_id
_entity_poly.type
_entity_poly.pdbx_seq_one_letter_code
_entity_poly.pdbx_strand_id
1 'polypeptide(L)'
;MAALREVATAHELGIALLIVGLGSPAGGVVYEIDEAGKRTATPKHLPDGRTVTSRRDDAGMAALAVASGDPKRYLAAPDRGEIDPRPIVDALRAVNRGLATKQIKDLRDIYQPFLFAALMLLVIEAVISTRRRQRYPEAA
;
A
#
# COMPACT_ATOMS: atom_id res chain seq x y z
N MET A 1 -2.45 9.40 21.78
CA MET A 1 -1.24 8.57 21.63
C MET A 1 -1.52 7.16 21.13
N ALA A 2 -2.63 6.49 21.51
CA ALA A 2 -2.98 5.16 20.99
C ALA A 2 -3.11 5.13 19.45
N ALA A 3 -3.87 6.05 18.86
CA ALA A 3 -4.07 6.12 17.41
C ALA A 3 -2.77 6.25 16.58
N LEU A 4 -1.79 7.03 17.06
CA LEU A 4 -0.49 7.14 16.38
C LEU A 4 0.28 5.80 16.36
N ARG A 5 0.21 5.04 17.47
CA ARG A 5 0.83 3.72 17.54
C ARG A 5 0.13 2.74 16.60
N GLU A 6 -1.20 2.73 16.60
CA GLU A 6 -1.98 1.86 15.72
C GLU A 6 -1.70 2.12 14.23
N VAL A 7 -1.60 3.41 13.85
CA VAL A 7 -1.24 3.78 12.47
C VAL A 7 0.18 3.34 12.12
N ALA A 8 1.14 3.50 13.03
CA ALA A 8 2.50 3.02 12.82
C ALA A 8 2.55 1.49 12.66
N THR A 9 1.82 0.75 13.51
CA THR A 9 1.72 -0.72 13.40
C THR A 9 1.06 -1.14 12.08
N ALA A 10 0.01 -0.45 11.64
CA ALA A 10 -0.62 -0.75 10.36
C ALA A 10 0.36 -0.53 9.19
N HIS A 11 1.18 0.51 9.24
CA HIS A 11 2.25 0.74 8.27
C HIS A 11 3.31 -0.38 8.28
N GLU A 12 3.74 -0.85 9.46
CA GLU A 12 4.67 -1.99 9.59
C GLU A 12 4.09 -3.29 9.00
N LEU A 13 2.78 -3.47 9.08
CA LEU A 13 2.05 -4.59 8.46
C LEU A 13 1.86 -4.43 6.95
N GLY A 14 2.37 -3.36 6.34
CA GLY A 14 2.25 -3.08 4.91
C GLY A 14 0.88 -2.54 4.49
N ILE A 15 0.06 -2.10 5.45
CA ILE A 15 -1.24 -1.50 5.16
C ILE A 15 -1.03 -0.01 4.82
N ALA A 16 -1.45 0.39 3.63
CA ALA A 16 -1.44 1.79 3.24
C ALA A 16 -2.66 2.52 3.79
N LEU A 17 -2.44 3.60 4.55
CA LEU A 17 -3.51 4.43 5.10
C LEU A 17 -3.58 5.77 4.36
N LEU A 18 -4.78 6.15 3.95
CA LEU A 18 -5.10 7.46 3.43
C LEU A 18 -6.04 8.16 4.41
N ILE A 19 -5.73 9.38 4.81
CA ILE A 19 -6.45 10.11 5.85
C ILE A 19 -7.15 11.29 5.20
N VAL A 20 -8.48 11.34 5.35
CA VAL A 20 -9.32 12.40 4.78
C VAL A 20 -9.98 13.19 5.91
N GLY A 21 -9.64 14.47 6.00
CA GLY A 21 -10.16 15.36 7.02
C GLY A 21 -11.44 16.05 6.55
N LEU A 22 -12.58 15.69 7.14
CA LEU A 22 -13.89 16.27 6.85
C LEU A 22 -14.31 17.31 7.89
N GLY A 23 -15.08 18.30 7.45
CA GLY A 23 -15.56 19.39 8.30
C GLY A 23 -14.62 20.61 8.28
N SER A 24 -14.82 21.54 9.22
CA SER A 24 -14.09 22.80 9.27
C SER A 24 -13.16 22.88 10.47
N PRO A 25 -11.98 23.51 10.32
CA PRO A 25 -11.11 23.84 11.44
C PRO A 25 -11.67 24.96 12.32
N ALA A 26 -12.69 25.71 11.89
CA ALA A 26 -13.40 26.63 12.78
C ALA A 26 -14.28 25.87 13.80
N GLY A 27 -14.66 24.64 13.45
CA GLY A 27 -15.58 23.81 14.20
C GLY A 27 -17.04 24.21 14.05
N GLY A 28 -17.93 23.36 14.55
CA GLY A 28 -19.37 23.55 14.48
C GLY A 28 -20.11 22.81 15.58
N VAL A 29 -21.31 23.28 15.90
CA VAL A 29 -22.21 22.65 16.86
C VAL A 29 -22.71 21.32 16.29
N VAL A 30 -22.68 20.28 17.12
CA VAL A 30 -23.28 18.98 16.78
C VAL A 30 -24.71 18.96 17.27
N TYR A 31 -25.65 18.62 16.39
CA TYR A 31 -27.08 18.57 16.67
C TYR A 31 -27.56 17.13 16.79
N GLU A 32 -28.72 16.95 17.40
CA GLU A 32 -29.42 15.68 17.39
C GLU A 32 -29.91 15.31 15.99
N ILE A 33 -30.15 14.01 15.79
CA ILE A 33 -30.73 13.45 14.58
C ILE A 33 -32.09 12.84 14.94
N ASP A 34 -33.08 13.06 14.08
CA ASP A 34 -34.39 12.42 14.20
C ASP A 34 -34.36 10.95 13.74
N GLU A 35 -35.50 10.26 13.86
CA GLU A 35 -35.66 8.86 13.43
C GLU A 35 -35.42 8.66 11.93
N ALA A 36 -35.54 9.72 11.12
CA ALA A 36 -35.25 9.70 9.69
C ALA A 36 -33.78 10.03 9.37
N GLY A 37 -32.94 10.22 10.38
CA GLY A 37 -31.52 10.56 10.25
C GLY A 37 -31.27 12.02 9.88
N LYS A 38 -32.29 12.89 9.92
CA LYS A 38 -32.17 14.30 9.61
C LYS A 38 -31.80 15.10 10.86
N ARG A 39 -30.97 16.12 10.66
CA ARG A 39 -30.54 17.03 11.72
C ARG A 39 -31.71 17.83 12.30
N THR A 40 -31.89 17.79 13.61
CA THR A 40 -32.86 18.64 14.33
C THR A 40 -32.26 20.01 14.68
N ALA A 41 -33.06 20.89 15.30
CA ALA A 41 -32.59 22.17 15.81
C ALA A 41 -31.93 22.07 17.20
N THR A 42 -31.99 20.91 17.86
CA THR A 42 -31.52 20.71 19.24
C THR A 42 -30.03 20.37 19.25
N PRO A 43 -29.18 21.17 19.91
CA PRO A 43 -27.77 20.83 20.09
C PRO A 43 -27.58 19.61 21.00
N LYS A 44 -26.54 18.82 20.74
CA LYS A 44 -26.09 17.81 21.70
C LYS A 44 -25.34 18.48 22.85
N HIS A 45 -25.54 17.94 24.04
CA HIS A 45 -24.87 18.40 25.25
C HIS A 45 -23.98 17.30 25.84
N LEU A 46 -22.85 17.71 26.41
CA LEU A 46 -22.00 16.88 27.24
C LEU A 46 -22.71 16.56 28.57
N PRO A 47 -22.24 15.58 29.35
CA PRO A 47 -22.79 15.27 30.67
C PRO A 47 -22.79 16.45 31.66
N ASP A 48 -21.92 17.44 31.42
CA ASP A 48 -21.82 18.68 32.19
C ASP A 48 -22.73 19.82 31.68
N GLY A 49 -23.57 19.55 30.67
CA GLY A 49 -24.51 20.50 30.08
C GLY A 49 -23.93 21.40 28.98
N ARG A 50 -22.61 21.38 28.73
CA ARG A 50 -22.00 22.21 27.67
C ARG A 50 -22.34 21.67 26.28
N THR A 51 -22.52 22.57 25.31
CA THR A 51 -22.79 22.19 23.92
C THR A 51 -21.60 21.45 23.31
N VAL A 52 -21.87 20.36 22.60
CA VAL A 52 -20.86 19.60 21.87
C VAL A 52 -20.45 20.37 20.61
N THR A 53 -19.15 20.67 20.50
CA THR A 53 -18.55 21.26 19.31
C THR A 53 -17.55 20.29 18.68
N SER A 54 -17.68 20.03 17.38
CA SER A 54 -16.73 19.22 16.62
C SER A 54 -15.88 20.12 15.73
N ARG A 55 -14.57 19.90 15.73
CA ARG A 55 -13.58 20.66 14.95
C ARG A 55 -12.64 19.69 14.25
N ARG A 56 -12.31 19.98 12.99
CA ARG A 56 -11.26 19.24 12.28
C ARG A 56 -9.89 19.57 12.88
N ASP A 57 -9.19 18.55 13.34
CA ASP A 57 -7.82 18.65 13.87
C ASP A 57 -6.80 18.34 12.77
N ASP A 58 -6.47 19.34 11.97
CA ASP A 58 -5.51 19.18 10.86
C ASP A 58 -4.11 18.78 11.34
N ALA A 59 -3.70 19.24 12.54
CA ALA A 59 -2.39 18.92 13.10
C ALA A 59 -2.31 17.45 13.52
N GLY A 60 -3.34 16.94 14.20
CA GLY A 60 -3.44 15.53 14.55
C GLY A 60 -3.50 14.62 13.33
N MET A 61 -4.29 15.00 12.31
CA MET A 61 -4.40 14.23 11.06
C MET A 61 -3.09 14.20 10.27
N ALA A 62 -2.37 15.33 10.21
CA ALA A 62 -1.05 15.38 9.61
C ALA A 62 -0.03 14.49 10.35
N ALA A 63 -0.08 14.48 11.69
CA ALA A 63 0.79 13.60 12.49
C ALA A 63 0.52 12.11 12.22
N LEU A 64 -0.75 11.73 12.05
CA LEU A 64 -1.12 10.37 11.65
C LEU A 64 -0.62 10.03 10.24
N ALA A 65 -0.69 10.97 9.28
CA ALA A 65 -0.17 10.75 7.93
C ALA A 65 1.34 10.50 7.93
N VAL A 66 2.10 11.27 8.71
CA VAL A 66 3.54 11.04 8.93
C VAL A 66 3.79 9.66 9.52
N ALA A 67 3.02 9.26 10.54
CA ALA A 67 3.14 7.92 11.15
C ALA A 67 2.78 6.78 10.18
N SER A 68 1.94 7.05 9.17
CA SER A 68 1.57 6.09 8.13
C SER A 68 2.63 5.90 7.03
N GLY A 69 3.77 6.59 7.13
CA GLY A 69 4.92 6.47 6.23
C GLY A 69 4.99 7.51 5.11
N ASP A 70 3.96 8.36 4.92
CA ASP A 70 3.98 9.42 3.91
C ASP A 70 3.14 10.65 4.34
N PRO A 71 3.78 11.81 4.58
CA PRO A 71 3.10 13.05 4.96
C PRO A 71 2.05 13.52 3.96
N LYS A 72 2.15 13.13 2.68
CA LYS A 72 1.22 13.54 1.61
C LYS A 72 -0.10 12.77 1.63
N ARG A 73 -0.26 11.81 2.54
CA ARG A 73 -1.48 11.00 2.68
C ARG A 73 -2.56 11.64 3.54
N TYR A 74 -2.38 12.91 3.94
CA TYR A 74 -3.45 13.70 4.50
C TYR A 74 -4.10 14.58 3.43
N LEU A 75 -5.41 14.41 3.23
CA LEU A 75 -6.23 15.21 2.34
C LEU A 75 -7.28 15.97 3.17
N ALA A 76 -7.13 17.29 3.26
CA ALA A 76 -8.15 18.15 3.86
C ALA A 76 -9.23 18.46 2.81
N ALA A 77 -10.47 18.07 3.09
CA ALA A 77 -11.59 18.46 2.26
C ALA A 77 -11.85 19.98 2.36
N PRO A 78 -12.41 20.63 1.34
CA PRO A 78 -12.77 22.03 1.44
C PRO A 78 -13.80 22.27 2.56
N ASP A 79 -13.68 23.42 3.24
CA ASP A 79 -14.54 23.78 4.37
C ASP A 79 -16.01 23.97 3.99
N ARG A 80 -16.27 24.29 2.71
CA ARG A 80 -17.60 24.47 2.13
C ARG A 80 -17.62 23.91 0.71
N GLY A 81 -18.78 23.34 0.33
CA GLY A 81 -19.00 22.79 -1.00
C GLY A 81 -18.90 21.26 -1.03
N GLU A 82 -18.99 20.72 -2.24
CA GLU A 82 -18.91 19.29 -2.49
C GLU A 82 -17.47 18.80 -2.39
N ILE A 83 -17.28 17.62 -1.80
CA ILE A 83 -15.96 17.01 -1.67
C ILE A 83 -15.58 16.44 -3.03
N ASP A 84 -14.52 16.96 -3.67
CA ASP A 84 -13.99 16.35 -4.89
C ASP A 84 -13.38 14.97 -4.55
N PRO A 85 -13.92 13.86 -5.07
CA PRO A 85 -13.38 12.53 -4.80
C PRO A 85 -12.09 12.23 -5.58
N ARG A 86 -11.74 13.02 -6.61
CA ARG A 86 -10.61 12.73 -7.50
C ARG A 86 -9.28 12.57 -6.76
N PRO A 87 -8.88 13.44 -5.83
CA PRO A 87 -7.61 13.29 -5.11
C PRO A 87 -7.55 11.99 -4.28
N ILE A 88 -8.70 11.56 -3.72
CA ILE A 88 -8.81 10.31 -2.96
C ILE A 88 -8.61 9.12 -3.89
N VAL A 89 -9.30 9.12 -5.04
CA VAL A 89 -9.19 8.04 -6.04
C VAL A 89 -7.77 7.95 -6.60
N ASP A 90 -7.13 9.07 -6.90
CA ASP A 90 -5.76 9.10 -7.42
C ASP A 90 -4.74 8.60 -6.39
N ALA A 91 -4.90 9.00 -5.12
CA ALA A 91 -4.07 8.50 -4.04
C ALA A 91 -4.23 6.97 -3.86
N LEU A 92 -5.46 6.46 -3.92
CA LEU A 92 -5.73 5.02 -3.84
C LEU A 92 -5.16 4.25 -5.06
N ARG A 93 -5.20 4.83 -6.27
CA ARG A 93 -4.56 4.24 -7.46
C ARG A 93 -3.05 4.16 -7.32
N ALA A 94 -2.41 5.20 -6.79
CA ALA A 94 -0.96 5.22 -6.56
C ALA A 94 -0.55 4.13 -5.57
N VAL A 95 -1.31 3.96 -4.47
CA VAL A 95 -1.11 2.88 -3.49
C VAL A 95 -1.22 1.50 -4.15
N ASN A 96 -2.27 1.25 -4.93
CA ASN A 96 -2.48 -0.04 -5.58
C ASN A 96 -1.35 -0.39 -6.57
N ARG A 97 -0.86 0.59 -7.34
CA ARG A 97 0.31 0.39 -8.22
C ARG A 97 1.59 0.03 -7.45
N GLY A 98 1.81 0.63 -6.29
CA GLY A 98 2.95 0.29 -5.43
C GLY A 98 2.93 -1.16 -4.93
N LEU A 99 1.75 -1.67 -4.56
CA LEU A 99 1.56 -3.05 -4.10
C LEU A 99 1.68 -4.08 -5.22
N ALA A 100 1.15 -3.78 -6.42
CA ALA A 100 1.21 -4.67 -7.57
C ALA A 100 2.62 -4.85 -8.16
N THR A 101 3.57 -3.97 -7.83
CA THR A 101 4.89 -3.93 -8.49
C THR A 101 5.93 -4.84 -7.83
N LYS A 102 5.68 -5.40 -6.64
CA LYS A 102 6.59 -6.41 -6.06
C LYS A 102 6.27 -7.83 -6.56
N GLN A 103 6.03 -7.99 -7.86
CA GLN A 103 6.31 -9.28 -8.51
C GLN A 103 7.83 -9.43 -8.54
N ILE A 104 8.40 -9.91 -7.44
CA ILE A 104 9.77 -10.45 -7.47
C ILE A 104 9.69 -11.61 -8.46
N LYS A 105 10.21 -11.39 -9.66
CA LYS A 105 10.31 -12.41 -10.69
C LYS A 105 11.37 -13.40 -10.22
N ASP A 106 10.97 -14.27 -9.32
CA ASP A 106 11.81 -15.31 -8.75
C ASP A 106 11.91 -16.40 -9.83
N LEU A 107 12.82 -16.18 -10.77
CA LEU A 107 13.15 -17.11 -11.84
C LEU A 107 13.79 -18.33 -11.17
N ARG A 108 12.97 -19.29 -10.75
CA ARG A 108 13.46 -20.60 -10.34
C ARG A 108 14.18 -21.22 -11.52
N ASP A 109 15.45 -21.51 -11.34
CA ASP A 109 16.32 -22.02 -12.40
C ASP A 109 16.10 -23.53 -12.58
N ILE A 110 14.96 -23.87 -13.18
CA ILE A 110 14.48 -25.27 -13.35
C ILE A 110 15.34 -26.04 -14.37
N TYR A 111 16.17 -25.35 -15.14
CA TYR A 111 16.91 -25.93 -16.26
C TYR A 111 18.29 -26.49 -15.88
N GLN A 112 18.79 -26.22 -14.67
CA GLN A 112 20.08 -26.74 -14.17
C GLN A 112 20.29 -28.25 -14.37
N PRO A 113 19.33 -29.16 -14.03
CA PRO A 113 19.52 -30.59 -14.25
C PRO A 113 19.60 -30.96 -15.74
N PHE A 114 18.86 -30.26 -16.62
CA PHE A 114 18.89 -30.50 -18.07
C PHE A 114 20.19 -29.98 -18.69
N LEU A 115 20.66 -28.81 -18.26
CA LEU A 115 21.96 -28.25 -18.65
C LEU A 115 23.11 -29.16 -18.24
N PHE A 116 23.05 -29.71 -17.03
CA PHE A 116 24.03 -30.68 -16.56
C PHE A 116 24.01 -31.96 -17.41
N ALA A 117 22.84 -32.50 -17.72
CA ALA A 117 22.71 -33.69 -18.57
C ALA A 117 23.28 -33.46 -19.98
N ALA A 118 22.97 -32.31 -20.59
CA ALA A 118 23.51 -31.94 -21.90
C ALA A 118 25.03 -31.78 -21.87
N LEU A 119 25.58 -31.14 -20.83
CA LEU A 119 27.02 -31.02 -20.62
C LEU A 119 27.68 -32.40 -20.50
N MET A 120 27.09 -33.32 -19.75
CA MET A 120 27.62 -34.69 -19.60
C MET A 120 27.64 -35.46 -20.91
N LEU A 121 26.59 -35.36 -21.73
CA LEU A 121 26.55 -35.96 -23.06
C LEU A 121 27.67 -35.41 -23.95
N LEU A 122 27.92 -34.10 -23.93
CA LEU A 122 28.99 -33.46 -24.68
C LEU A 122 30.38 -33.98 -24.27
N VAL A 123 30.61 -34.15 -22.96
CA VAL A 123 31.87 -34.69 -22.43
C VAL A 123 32.06 -36.15 -22.86
N ILE A 124 31.01 -36.97 -22.79
CA ILE A 124 31.05 -38.37 -23.23
C ILE A 124 31.39 -38.44 -24.72
N GLU A 125 30.76 -37.60 -25.55
CA GLU A 125 31.05 -37.55 -26.98
C GLU A 125 32.49 -37.14 -27.28
N ALA A 126 33.03 -36.14 -26.57
CA ALA A 126 34.43 -35.73 -26.73
C ALA A 126 35.41 -36.86 -26.38
N VAL A 127 35.12 -37.64 -25.33
CA VAL A 127 35.95 -38.80 -24.93
C VAL A 127 35.84 -39.94 -25.93
N ILE A 128 34.65 -40.20 -26.47
CA ILE A 128 34.46 -41.24 -27.50
C ILE A 128 35.13 -40.83 -28.82
N SER A 129 34.97 -39.57 -29.23
CA SER A 129 35.55 -39.00 -30.46
C SER A 129 37.08 -39.07 -30.43
N THR A 130 37.71 -38.67 -29.33
CA THR A 130 39.17 -38.75 -29.17
C THR A 130 39.68 -40.19 -29.21
N ARG A 131 38.96 -41.15 -28.59
CA ARG A 131 39.30 -42.58 -28.70
C ARG A 131 39.13 -43.13 -30.12
N ARG A 132 38.06 -42.75 -30.83
CA ARG A 132 37.82 -43.21 -32.20
C ARG A 132 38.89 -42.69 -33.16
N ARG A 133 39.28 -41.43 -33.01
CA ARG A 133 40.31 -40.79 -33.85
C ARG A 133 41.71 -41.35 -33.62
N GLN A 134 42.01 -41.82 -32.41
CA GLN A 134 43.26 -42.54 -32.13
C GLN A 134 43.28 -43.97 -32.69
N ARG A 135 42.12 -44.65 -32.72
CA ARG A 135 42.01 -46.05 -33.16
C ARG A 135 41.86 -46.19 -34.68
N TYR A 136 41.29 -45.18 -35.32
CA TYR A 136 41.20 -45.02 -36.77
C TYR A 136 41.66 -43.59 -37.11
N PRO A 137 42.98 -43.35 -37.21
CA PRO A 137 43.44 -42.10 -37.79
C PRO A 137 42.88 -42.06 -39.21
N GLU A 138 42.06 -41.05 -39.50
CA GLU A 138 41.63 -40.80 -40.87
C GLU A 138 42.90 -40.58 -41.68
N ALA A 139 43.18 -41.53 -42.59
CA ALA A 139 44.31 -41.44 -43.49
C ALA A 139 44.14 -40.16 -44.31
N ALA A 140 45.16 -39.29 -44.21
CA ALA A 140 45.28 -38.07 -45.01
C ALA A 140 45.41 -38.38 -46.50
#